data_AF-A0A380DHZ8-F1
#
_entry.id   AF-A0A380DHZ8-F1
#
_cell.length_a   1.000
_cell.length_b   1.000
_cell.length_c   1.000
_cell.angle_alpha   90.00
_cell.angle_beta   90.00
_cell.angle_gamma   90.00
#
_symmetry.space_group_name_H-M   'P 1'
#
loop_
_entity.id
_entity.type
_entity.pdbx_description
1 polymer ?
#
loop_
_entity_poly.entity_id
_entity_poly.type
_entity_poly.pdbx_seq_one_letter_code
_entity_poly.pdbx_strand_id
1 'polypeptide(L)'
;MVGEGLAIKAHEESKVIAPFNGLVSMIVPTKYAVGIQSEDGVDIVIHIGVNTVDLEGKGFKCFVKQNDRVEAGQTLLQFDQQYIQQQGYNADVIVVISNSADLGKVELTMNEIITTEDVIFKIFKN
;
A
#
# COMPACT_ATOMS: atom_id res chain seq x y z
N MET A 1 4.91 -15.36 -8.42
CA MET A 1 5.85 -14.45 -7.72
C MET A 1 5.05 -13.21 -7.35
N VAL A 2 5.15 -12.70 -6.13
CA VAL A 2 4.33 -11.57 -5.66
C VAL A 2 5.07 -10.27 -5.97
N GLY A 3 5.11 -9.87 -7.26
CA GLY A 3 5.61 -8.56 -7.72
C GLY A 3 7.02 -8.14 -7.27
N GLU A 4 7.38 -6.88 -7.54
CA GLU A 4 8.51 -6.18 -6.93
C GLU A 4 8.00 -5.21 -5.86
N GLY A 5 8.68 -5.12 -4.72
CA GLY A 5 8.16 -4.35 -3.59
C GLY A 5 9.18 -4.04 -2.50
N LEU A 6 8.73 -3.25 -1.52
CA LEU A 6 9.48 -2.92 -0.31
C LEU A 6 8.56 -2.84 0.91
N ALA A 7 9.16 -2.95 2.10
CA ALA A 7 8.50 -2.67 3.36
C ALA A 7 8.91 -1.30 3.87
N ILE A 8 7.93 -0.53 4.35
CA ILE A 8 8.06 0.82 4.90
C ILE A 8 7.71 0.75 6.38
N LYS A 9 8.56 1.34 7.22
CA LYS A 9 8.24 1.48 8.65
C LYS A 9 6.96 2.29 8.83
N ALA A 10 6.04 1.77 9.63
CA ALA A 10 4.79 2.47 9.89
C ALA A 10 5.06 3.83 10.55
N HIS A 11 4.49 4.89 9.96
CA HIS A 11 4.55 6.25 10.50
C HIS A 11 3.54 6.41 11.64
N GLU A 12 3.81 7.32 12.58
CA GLU A 12 2.95 7.55 13.76
C GLU A 12 1.50 7.88 13.40
N GLU A 13 1.27 8.57 12.27
CA GLU A 13 -0.08 8.85 11.79
C GLU A 13 -0.89 7.61 11.37
N SER A 14 -0.21 6.49 11.10
CA SER A 14 -0.81 5.21 10.70
C SER A 14 -1.84 5.34 9.56
N LYS A 15 -1.52 6.16 8.55
CA LYS A 15 -2.33 6.38 7.35
C LYS A 15 -1.63 5.83 6.12
N VAL A 16 -2.42 5.22 5.24
CA VAL A 16 -2.04 4.89 3.87
C VAL A 16 -2.75 5.86 2.94
N ILE A 17 -1.96 6.54 2.11
CA ILE A 17 -2.44 7.48 1.10
C ILE A 17 -2.21 6.93 -0.31
N ALA A 18 -2.96 7.43 -1.29
CA ALA A 18 -2.75 7.12 -2.68
C ALA A 18 -1.40 7.68 -3.16
N PRO A 19 -0.49 6.85 -3.72
CA PRO A 19 0.79 7.31 -4.23
C PRO A 19 0.66 8.07 -5.57
N PHE A 20 -0.48 7.94 -6.25
CA PHE A 20 -0.78 8.56 -7.54
C PHE A 20 -2.28 8.65 -7.76
N ASN A 21 -2.67 9.35 -8.83
CA ASN A 21 -4.05 9.33 -9.32
C ASN A 21 -4.37 7.97 -9.95
N GLY A 22 -5.53 7.40 -9.63
CA GLY A 22 -5.88 6.08 -10.13
C GLY A 22 -7.26 5.59 -9.73
N LEU A 23 -7.46 4.29 -9.90
CA LEU A 23 -8.68 3.57 -9.57
C LEU A 23 -8.40 2.55 -8.48
N VAL A 24 -9.24 2.49 -7.44
CA VAL A 24 -9.18 1.43 -6.43
C VAL A 24 -9.62 0.11 -7.07
N SER A 25 -8.65 -0.76 -7.37
CA SER A 25 -8.88 -2.02 -8.08
C SER A 25 -9.41 -3.12 -7.16
N MET A 26 -8.99 -3.13 -5.90
CA MET A 26 -9.48 -4.08 -4.89
C MET A 26 -9.39 -3.53 -3.46
N ILE A 27 -10.24 -4.06 -2.58
CA ILE A 27 -10.16 -3.89 -1.13
C ILE A 27 -10.37 -5.26 -0.51
N VAL A 28 -9.45 -5.70 0.36
CA VAL A 28 -9.65 -6.97 1.07
C VAL A 28 -10.79 -6.81 2.11
N PRO A 29 -11.63 -7.84 2.33
CA PRO A 29 -12.79 -7.72 3.23
C PRO A 29 -12.44 -7.25 4.65
N THR A 30 -11.29 -7.67 5.17
CA THR A 30 -10.75 -7.30 6.48
C THR A 30 -9.91 -6.01 6.45
N LYS A 31 -9.90 -5.28 5.32
CA LYS A 31 -9.38 -3.91 5.17
C LYS A 31 -7.90 -3.68 5.50
N TYR A 32 -7.10 -4.73 5.67
CA TYR A 32 -5.65 -4.59 5.90
C TYR A 32 -4.87 -4.31 4.60
N ALA A 33 -5.49 -4.42 3.43
CA ALA A 33 -4.85 -4.18 2.14
C ALA A 33 -5.78 -3.49 1.14
N VAL A 34 -5.19 -2.69 0.26
CA VAL A 34 -5.86 -1.98 -0.84
C VAL A 34 -5.02 -2.09 -2.10
N GLY A 35 -5.68 -2.32 -3.24
CA GLY A 35 -5.07 -2.27 -4.56
C GLY A 35 -5.49 -1.01 -5.30
N ILE A 36 -4.55 -0.39 -6.00
CA ILE A 36 -4.79 0.78 -6.86
C ILE A 36 -4.11 0.56 -8.20
N GLN A 37 -4.84 0.82 -9.27
CA GLN A 37 -4.32 0.85 -10.62
C GLN A 37 -4.11 2.30 -11.06
N SER A 38 -2.93 2.64 -11.55
CA SER A 38 -2.68 3.94 -12.17
C SER A 38 -3.33 4.01 -13.55
N GLU A 39 -3.58 5.23 -14.05
CA GLU A 39 -4.07 5.42 -15.43
C GLU A 39 -3.08 4.89 -16.49
N ASP A 40 -1.81 4.74 -16.09
CA ASP A 40 -0.71 4.23 -16.87
C ASP A 40 -0.55 2.70 -16.83
N GLY A 41 -1.45 1.99 -16.14
CA GLY A 41 -1.48 0.52 -16.08
C GLY A 41 -0.57 -0.10 -15.03
N VAL A 42 -0.13 0.65 -14.01
CA VAL A 42 0.68 0.12 -12.89
C VAL A 42 -0.26 -0.31 -11.77
N ASP A 43 -0.18 -1.58 -11.36
CA ASP A 43 -1.01 -2.14 -10.29
C ASP A 43 -0.22 -2.25 -8.99
N ILE A 44 -0.50 -1.35 -8.04
CA ILE A 44 0.07 -1.37 -6.70
C ILE A 44 -0.88 -2.05 -5.71
N VAL A 45 -0.32 -2.92 -4.87
CA VAL A 45 -0.97 -3.44 -3.66
C VAL A 45 -0.24 -2.90 -2.44
N ILE A 46 -0.99 -2.27 -1.54
CA ILE A 46 -0.49 -1.80 -0.24
C ILE A 46 -1.10 -2.70 0.83
N HIS A 47 -0.24 -3.37 1.60
CA HIS A 47 -0.60 -4.35 2.62
C HIS A 47 -0.04 -3.91 3.98
N ILE A 48 -0.89 -3.75 4.98
CA ILE A 48 -0.50 -3.29 6.32
C ILE A 48 -0.17 -4.51 7.18
N GLY A 49 1.09 -4.60 7.60
CA GLY A 49 1.59 -5.67 8.46
C GLY A 49 1.77 -7.01 7.76
N VAL A 50 2.17 -8.03 8.52
CA VAL A 50 2.31 -9.43 8.06
C VAL A 50 1.34 -10.30 8.84
N ASN A 51 0.59 -11.15 8.15
CA ASN A 51 -0.46 -12.03 8.73
C ASN A 51 -1.59 -11.28 9.47
N THR A 52 -1.79 -10.00 9.18
CA THR A 52 -2.84 -9.16 9.81
C THR A 52 -4.27 -9.49 9.36
N VAL A 53 -4.43 -10.43 8.42
CA VAL A 53 -5.74 -11.00 8.07
C VAL A 53 -6.44 -11.60 9.29
N ASP A 54 -5.66 -12.19 10.22
CA ASP A 54 -6.13 -12.83 11.45
C ASP A 54 -6.72 -11.85 12.47
N LEU A 55 -6.56 -10.53 12.24
CA LEU A 55 -7.22 -9.48 13.04
C LEU A 55 -8.67 -9.26 12.64
N GLU A 56 -9.16 -9.91 11.59
CA GLU A 56 -10.57 -9.89 11.16
C GLU A 56 -11.13 -8.47 10.96
N GLY A 57 -10.27 -7.54 10.54
CA GLY A 57 -10.60 -6.14 10.31
C GLY A 57 -10.62 -5.23 11.54
N LYS A 58 -10.27 -5.75 12.72
CA LYS A 58 -10.06 -4.91 13.91
C LYS A 58 -8.77 -4.11 13.76
N GLY A 59 -8.83 -2.84 14.15
CA GLY A 59 -7.70 -1.92 14.02
C GLY A 59 -7.53 -1.35 12.60
N PHE A 60 -8.47 -1.57 11.68
CA PHE A 60 -8.43 -1.02 10.32
C PHE A 60 -9.67 -0.21 9.98
N LYS A 61 -9.47 0.93 9.32
CA LYS A 61 -10.52 1.77 8.77
C LYS A 61 -10.23 2.06 7.31
N CYS A 62 -11.23 1.83 6.46
CA CYS A 62 -11.14 2.10 5.02
C CYS A 62 -12.01 3.31 4.68
N PHE A 63 -11.49 4.19 3.83
CA PHE A 63 -12.10 5.46 3.43
C PHE A 63 -12.57 5.47 1.97
N VAL A 64 -12.24 4.42 1.23
CA VAL A 64 -12.56 4.26 -0.19
C VAL A 64 -13.32 2.96 -0.42
N LYS A 65 -13.88 2.81 -1.61
CA LYS A 65 -14.56 1.62 -2.10
C LYS A 65 -13.92 1.14 -3.39
N GLN A 66 -14.14 -0.12 -3.73
CA GLN A 66 -13.71 -0.64 -5.02
C GLN A 66 -14.37 0.17 -6.15
N ASN A 67 -13.59 0.45 -7.20
CA ASN A 67 -13.94 1.30 -8.34
C ASN A 67 -14.02 2.81 -8.03
N ASP A 68 -13.67 3.26 -6.82
CA ASP A 68 -13.50 4.70 -6.58
C ASP A 68 -12.28 5.23 -7.35
N ARG A 69 -12.41 6.45 -7.90
CA ARG A 69 -11.26 7.22 -8.34
C ARG A 69 -10.62 7.91 -7.15
N VAL A 70 -9.29 7.92 -7.12
CA VAL A 70 -8.48 8.54 -6.06
C VAL A 70 -7.46 9.48 -6.66
N GLU A 71 -7.15 10.54 -5.92
CA GLU A 71 -6.08 11.48 -6.24
C GLU A 71 -4.85 11.22 -5.37
N ALA A 72 -3.66 11.56 -5.87
CA ALA A 72 -2.42 11.46 -5.12
C ALA A 72 -2.55 12.19 -3.76
N GLY A 73 -2.15 11.53 -2.68
CA GLY A 73 -2.28 12.04 -1.32
C GLY A 73 -3.64 11.76 -0.64
N GLN A 74 -4.66 11.30 -1.37
CA GLN A 74 -5.94 10.95 -0.78
C GLN A 74 -5.79 9.77 0.21
N THR A 75 -6.41 9.89 1.39
CA THR A 75 -6.40 8.80 2.39
C THR A 75 -7.22 7.60 1.89
N LEU A 76 -6.61 6.41 1.96
CA LEU A 76 -7.21 5.14 1.56
C LEU A 76 -7.59 4.28 2.76
N LEU A 77 -6.61 4.09 3.64
CA LEU A 77 -6.72 3.29 4.86
C LEU A 77 -6.10 4.06 6.03
N GLN A 78 -6.62 3.80 7.21
CA GLN A 78 -5.97 4.14 8.48
C GLN A 78 -5.99 2.90 9.35
N PHE A 79 -4.93 2.73 10.14
CA PHE A 79 -4.80 1.59 11.04
C PHE A 79 -4.40 2.02 12.44
N ASP A 80 -4.62 1.14 13.41
CA ASP A 80 -4.16 1.30 14.78
C ASP A 80 -2.89 0.44 14.96
N GLN A 81 -1.74 1.08 14.78
CA GLN A 81 -0.45 0.42 14.93
C GLN A 81 -0.25 -0.16 16.35
N GLN A 82 -0.72 0.52 17.40
CA GLN A 82 -0.57 0.03 18.77
C GLN A 82 -1.40 -1.24 18.99
N TYR A 83 -2.64 -1.25 18.51
CA TYR A 83 -3.49 -2.43 18.57
C TYR A 83 -2.85 -3.61 17.82
N ILE A 84 -2.39 -3.40 16.58
CA ILE A 84 -1.76 -4.45 15.77
C ILE A 84 -0.55 -5.05 16.51
N GLN A 85 0.30 -4.19 17.08
CA GLN A 85 1.48 -4.62 17.84
C GLN A 85 1.11 -5.34 19.14
N GLN A 86 0.08 -4.90 19.87
CA GLN A 86 -0.42 -5.57 21.07
C GLN A 86 -0.98 -6.96 20.78
N GLN A 87 -1.50 -7.20 19.58
CA GLN A 87 -1.93 -8.53 19.14
C GLN A 87 -0.76 -9.41 18.67
N GLY A 88 0.48 -8.90 18.68
CA GLY A 88 1.70 -9.65 18.33
C GLY A 88 2.09 -9.59 16.85
N TYR A 89 1.49 -8.69 16.06
CA TYR A 89 1.78 -8.54 14.64
C TYR A 89 2.68 -7.34 14.34
N ASN A 90 3.44 -7.41 13.24
CA ASN A 90 4.14 -6.24 12.70
C ASN A 90 3.13 -5.34 11.99
N ALA A 91 3.25 -4.02 12.16
CA ALA A 91 2.42 -3.00 11.52
C ALA A 91 3.09 -2.32 10.31
N ASP A 92 4.35 -2.65 10.01
CA ASP A 92 5.08 -2.14 8.84
C ASP A 92 4.27 -2.37 7.55
N VAL A 93 4.31 -1.41 6.64
CA VAL A 93 3.49 -1.39 5.43
C VAL A 93 4.29 -1.92 4.26
N ILE A 94 3.76 -2.93 3.56
CA ILE A 94 4.37 -3.52 2.39
C ILE A 94 3.71 -2.92 1.15
N VAL A 95 4.51 -2.39 0.23
CA VAL A 95 4.06 -1.88 -1.06
C VAL A 95 4.64 -2.75 -2.16
N VAL A 96 3.78 -3.28 -3.03
CA VAL A 96 4.16 -4.20 -4.12
C VAL A 96 3.56 -3.73 -5.43
N ILE A 97 4.37 -3.67 -6.48
CA ILE A 97 3.91 -3.58 -7.86
C ILE A 97 3.57 -5.01 -8.33
N SER A 98 2.29 -5.33 -8.33
CA SER A 98 1.78 -6.70 -8.55
C SER A 98 1.93 -7.19 -9.98
N ASN A 99 1.94 -6.27 -10.96
CA ASN A 99 2.13 -6.57 -12.38
C ASN A 99 3.54 -6.20 -12.88
N SER A 100 4.56 -6.19 -11.99
CA SER A 100 5.91 -5.75 -12.35
C SER A 100 6.54 -6.52 -13.51
N ALA A 101 6.19 -7.80 -13.70
CA ALA A 101 6.67 -8.62 -14.80
C ALA A 101 6.16 -8.17 -16.18
N ASP A 102 5.03 -7.47 -16.22
CA ASP A 102 4.43 -6.94 -17.44
C ASP A 102 4.90 -5.50 -17.74
N LEU A 103 5.66 -4.90 -16.81
CA LEU A 103 6.25 -3.58 -16.95
C LEU A 103 7.66 -3.67 -17.54
N GLY A 104 8.20 -2.51 -17.92
CA GLY A 104 9.61 -2.41 -18.27
C GLY A 104 10.51 -2.47 -17.02
N LYS A 105 11.65 -1.78 -17.04
CA LYS A 105 12.57 -1.81 -15.89
C LYS A 105 11.91 -1.15 -14.67
N VAL A 106 11.91 -1.85 -13.53
CA VAL A 106 11.54 -1.29 -12.23
C VAL A 106 12.82 -1.08 -11.41
N GLU A 107 12.98 0.10 -10.83
CA GLU A 107 14.05 0.42 -9.90
C GLU A 107 13.44 0.81 -8.54
N LEU A 108 13.93 0.15 -7.50
CA LEU A 108 13.61 0.47 -6.11
C LEU A 108 14.51 1.60 -5.62
N THR A 109 13.92 2.61 -4.98
CA THR A 109 14.70 3.61 -4.22
C THR A 109 14.68 3.20 -2.76
N MET A 110 15.86 2.97 -2.17
CA MET A 110 15.97 2.71 -0.73
C MET A 110 16.43 3.98 -0.02
N ASN A 111 15.56 4.52 0.83
CA ASN A 111 15.89 5.57 1.79
C ASN A 111 15.79 5.00 3.21
N GLU A 112 16.61 5.50 4.15
CA GLU A 112 16.54 5.10 5.57
C GLU A 112 15.20 5.50 6.21
N ILE A 113 14.68 6.67 5.81
CA ILE A 113 13.37 7.18 6.22
C ILE A 113 12.62 7.54 4.94
N ILE A 114 11.38 7.06 4.83
CA ILE A 114 10.50 7.34 3.70
C ILE A 114 9.36 8.22 4.19
N THR A 115 9.19 9.35 3.53
CA THR A 115 8.11 10.32 3.72
C THR A 115 7.10 10.21 2.57
N THR A 116 5.99 10.94 2.67
CA THR A 116 4.95 10.96 1.64
C THR A 116 5.39 11.60 0.32
N GLU A 117 6.53 12.30 0.30
CA GLU A 117 7.08 12.96 -0.89
C GLU A 117 8.16 12.12 -1.58
N ASP A 118 8.61 11.03 -0.95
CA ASP A 118 9.71 10.22 -1.46
C ASP A 118 9.26 9.28 -2.59
N VAL A 119 10.08 9.23 -3.64
CA VAL A 119 9.89 8.30 -4.75
C VAL A 119 10.45 6.94 -4.37
N ILE A 120 9.56 5.96 -4.13
CA ILE A 120 9.95 4.60 -3.73
C ILE A 120 10.13 3.62 -4.90
N PHE A 121 9.53 3.91 -6.06
CA PHE A 121 9.71 3.15 -7.31
C PHE A 121 9.93 4.09 -8.50
N LYS A 122 10.83 3.72 -9.41
CA LYS A 122 10.93 4.30 -10.75
C LYS A 122 10.64 3.22 -11.78
N ILE A 123 9.70 3.49 -12.69
CA ILE A 123 9.27 2.54 -13.71
C ILE A 123 9.62 3.12 -15.07
N PHE A 124 10.43 2.39 -15.84
CA PHE A 124 10.83 2.78 -17.18
C PHE A 124 10.01 1.98 -18.19
N LYS A 125 9.07 2.65 -18.86
CA LYS A 125 8.33 2.06 -19.98
C LYS A 125 9.27 2.01 -21.21
N ASN A 126 9.26 0.87 -21.90
CA ASN A 126 9.97 0.70 -23.17
C ASN A 126 9.27 1.45 -24.31
#